data_AF-A0A183A1A4-F1
#
_entry.id   AF-A0A183A1A4-F1
#
_cell.length_a   1.000
_cell.length_b   1.000
_cell.length_c   1.000
_cell.angle_alpha   90.00
_cell.angle_beta   90.00
_cell.angle_gamma   90.00
#
_symmetry.space_group_name_H-M   'P 1'
#
loop_
_entity.id
_entity.type
_entity.pdbx_description
1 polymer ?
#
loop_
_entity_poly.entity_id
_entity_poly.type
_entity_poly.pdbx_seq_one_letter_code
_entity_poly.pdbx_strand_id
1 'polypeptide(L)'
;MITHLQHLVVKCSNNTGGMNAQPVKLEVDGEPIFLKRRVISYGQRDGVRQTLDKMERDSIITRVTSSAWATPIVIALNSDGKTPRICGNYRLTLNPRLQKCAATTMEPGIS
;
A
#
# COMPACT_ATOMS: atom_id res chain seq x y z
N MET A 1 -23.58 -1.05 -8.11
CA MET A 1 -22.69 -2.21 -8.27
C MET A 1 -21.48 -1.98 -7.40
N ILE A 2 -21.39 -2.68 -6.26
CA ILE A 2 -20.26 -2.55 -5.33
C ILE A 2 -19.14 -3.42 -5.92
N THR A 3 -18.16 -2.81 -6.58
CA THR A 3 -16.94 -3.48 -7.04
C THR A 3 -16.08 -3.75 -5.82
N HIS A 4 -16.46 -4.82 -5.14
CA HIS A 4 -15.87 -5.22 -3.88
C HIS A 4 -14.37 -5.46 -4.06
N LEU A 5 -13.53 -4.71 -3.34
CA LEU A 5 -12.09 -4.96 -3.22
C LEU A 5 -11.83 -6.21 -2.36
N GLN A 6 -12.60 -7.28 -2.59
CA GLN A 6 -12.67 -8.47 -1.74
C GLN A 6 -11.40 -9.33 -1.81
N HIS A 7 -10.58 -9.19 -2.85
CA HIS A 7 -9.48 -10.13 -3.11
C HIS A 7 -8.09 -9.58 -2.80
N LEU A 8 -7.98 -8.37 -2.25
CA LEU A 8 -6.69 -7.84 -1.79
C LEU A 8 -6.68 -7.64 -0.27
N VAL A 9 -7.22 -8.59 0.48
CA VAL A 9 -6.71 -8.85 1.82
C VAL A 9 -5.40 -9.62 1.64
N VAL A 10 -4.37 -8.92 1.16
CA VAL A 10 -3.00 -9.46 1.23
C VAL A 10 -2.63 -9.42 2.69
N LYS A 11 -2.47 -10.60 3.30
CA LYS A 11 -1.87 -10.71 4.63
C LYS A 11 -0.52 -10.01 4.55
N CYS A 12 -0.36 -8.87 5.23
CA CYS A 12 0.87 -8.09 5.22
C CYS A 12 1.98 -8.88 5.95
N SER A 13 2.66 -9.76 5.22
CA SER A 13 3.90 -10.49 5.58
C SER A 13 3.87 -11.39 6.83
N ASN A 14 4.67 -12.45 6.79
CA ASN A 14 5.05 -13.23 7.98
C ASN A 14 6.34 -12.66 8.59
N ASN A 15 6.48 -11.32 8.69
CA ASN A 15 7.73 -10.72 9.14
C ASN A 15 7.95 -10.95 10.65
N THR A 16 9.19 -11.28 11.05
CA THR A 16 9.56 -11.69 12.42
C THR A 16 9.51 -10.55 13.45
N GLY A 17 8.99 -9.38 13.09
CA GLY A 17 8.90 -8.19 13.95
C GLY A 17 7.64 -7.34 13.76
N GLY A 18 6.62 -7.87 13.07
CA GLY A 18 5.36 -7.18 12.88
C GLY A 18 4.42 -7.27 14.08
N MET A 19 3.50 -6.31 14.19
CA MET A 19 2.34 -6.46 15.08
C MET A 19 1.36 -7.45 14.44
N ASN A 20 0.89 -8.43 15.21
CA ASN A 20 -0.20 -9.29 14.80
C ASN A 20 -1.49 -8.46 14.75
N ALA A 21 -1.86 -7.99 13.56
CA ALA A 21 -3.10 -7.29 13.32
C ALA A 21 -4.09 -8.21 12.58
N GLN A 22 -5.36 -8.13 12.95
CA GLN A 22 -6.41 -8.79 12.20
C GLN A 22 -6.51 -8.18 10.80
N PRO A 23 -6.70 -8.98 9.74
CA PRO A 23 -6.89 -8.44 8.41
C PRO A 23 -8.13 -7.55 8.38
N VAL A 24 -7.99 -6.33 7.86
CA VAL A 24 -9.09 -5.38 7.72
C VAL A 24 -9.56 -5.36 6.27
N LYS A 25 -10.88 -5.42 6.09
CA LYS A 25 -11.51 -5.22 4.80
C LYS A 25 -11.69 -3.72 4.57
N LEU A 26 -11.16 -3.21 3.46
CA LEU A 26 -11.34 -1.81 3.06
C LEU A 26 -12.59 -1.69 2.18
N GLU A 27 -13.51 -0.82 2.57
CA GLU A 27 -14.67 -0.46 1.75
C GLU A 27 -14.31 0.73 0.87
N VAL A 28 -14.53 0.57 -0.44
CA VAL A 28 -14.23 1.59 -1.44
C VAL A 28 -15.45 1.85 -2.30
N ASP A 29 -15.71 3.12 -2.60
CA ASP A 29 -16.81 3.58 -3.44
C ASP A 29 -16.31 4.02 -4.82
N GLY A 30 -17.08 3.71 -5.86
CA GLY A 30 -16.82 4.13 -7.22
C GLY A 30 -15.82 3.26 -7.98
N GLU A 31 -15.43 3.73 -9.17
CA GLU A 31 -14.60 2.95 -10.09
C GLU A 31 -13.10 2.94 -9.70
N PRO A 32 -12.39 1.83 -9.96
CA PRO A 32 -10.94 1.73 -9.77
C PRO A 32 -10.16 2.81 -10.52
N ILE A 33 -9.09 3.31 -9.89
CA ILE A 33 -8.17 4.27 -10.51
C ILE A 33 -6.87 3.56 -10.90
N PHE A 34 -6.57 3.58 -12.20
CA PHE A 34 -5.32 3.06 -12.77
C PHE A 34 -4.47 4.21 -13.31
N LEU A 35 -3.36 4.51 -12.63
CA LEU A 35 -2.41 5.53 -13.06
C LEU A 35 -1.12 4.91 -13.60
N LYS A 36 -0.56 5.53 -14.65
CA LYS A 36 0.74 5.14 -15.23
C LYS A 36 1.88 5.35 -14.22
N ARG A 37 2.93 4.53 -14.33
CA ARG A 37 4.14 4.66 -13.51
C ARG A 37 4.83 6.00 -13.74
N ARG A 38 5.47 6.53 -12.69
CA ARG A 38 6.40 7.66 -12.81
C ARG A 38 7.70 7.23 -13.46
N VAL A 39 8.33 8.16 -14.16
CA VAL A 39 9.68 7.98 -14.70
C VAL A 39 10.66 7.94 -13.52
N ILE A 40 11.50 6.91 -13.48
CA ILE A 40 12.55 6.75 -12.48
C ILE A 40 13.88 7.13 -13.14
N SER A 41 14.60 8.06 -12.51
CA SER A 41 15.93 8.49 -12.96
C SER A 41 16.88 7.30 -13.04
N TYR A 42 17.82 7.33 -13.99
CA TYR A 42 18.70 6.19 -14.26
C TYR A 42 19.44 5.69 -13.02
N GLY A 43 20.07 6.60 -12.26
CA GLY A 43 20.84 6.26 -11.05
C GLY A 43 20.01 5.66 -9.90
N GLN A 44 18.69 5.81 -9.92
CA GLN A 44 17.81 5.23 -8.89
C GLN A 44 17.25 3.85 -9.26
N ARG A 45 17.36 3.43 -10.53
CA ARG A 45 16.68 2.22 -11.02
C ARG A 45 17.13 0.96 -10.29
N ASP A 46 18.44 0.80 -10.10
CA ASP A 46 19.00 -0.39 -9.47
C ASP A 46 18.66 -0.46 -7.99
N GLY A 47 18.76 0.67 -7.27
CA GLY A 47 18.35 0.74 -5.87
C GLY A 47 16.87 0.43 -5.69
N VAL A 48 16.00 0.99 -6.55
CA VAL A 48 14.55 0.70 -6.51
C VAL A 48 14.29 -0.79 -6.77
N ARG A 49 14.96 -1.37 -7.77
CA ARG A 49 14.82 -2.79 -8.09
C ARG A 49 15.22 -3.67 -6.90
N GLN A 50 16.40 -3.44 -6.32
CA GLN A 50 16.89 -4.21 -5.18
C GLN A 50 15.96 -4.10 -3.97
N THR A 51 15.41 -2.91 -3.69
CA THR A 51 14.43 -2.73 -2.62
C THR A 51 13.14 -3.51 -2.90
N LEU A 52 12.59 -3.46 -4.13
CA LEU A 52 11.40 -4.25 -4.49
C LEU A 52 11.66 -5.76 -4.38
N ASP A 53 12.79 -6.24 -4.91
CA ASP A 53 13.17 -7.65 -4.84
C ASP A 53 13.32 -8.10 -3.37
N LYS A 54 13.87 -7.25 -2.51
CA LYS A 54 13.94 -7.51 -1.07
C LYS A 54 12.55 -7.58 -0.44
N MET A 55 11.67 -6.61 -0.73
CA MET A 55 10.30 -6.59 -0.21
C MET A 55 9.49 -7.82 -0.65
N GLU A 56 9.71 -8.32 -1.87
CA GLU A 56 9.09 -9.55 -2.35
C GLU A 56 9.65 -10.80 -1.64
N ARG A 57 10.97 -10.90 -1.48
CA ARG A 57 11.61 -11.97 -0.69
C ARG A 57 11.13 -11.99 0.76
N ASP A 58 11.00 -10.82 1.36
CA ASP A 58 10.52 -10.64 2.75
C ASP A 58 8.99 -10.80 2.85
N SER A 59 8.31 -11.15 1.75
CA SER A 59 6.85 -11.36 1.66
C SER A 59 6.03 -10.13 2.06
N ILE A 60 6.60 -8.93 1.92
CA ILE A 60 5.92 -7.64 2.18
C ILE A 60 5.03 -7.27 0.99
N ILE A 61 5.48 -7.58 -0.22
CA ILE A 61 4.71 -7.41 -1.45
C ILE A 61 4.71 -8.72 -2.24
N THR A 62 3.77 -8.83 -3.17
CA THR A 62 3.71 -9.96 -4.11
C THR A 62 3.46 -9.44 -5.50
N ARG A 63 4.12 -10.03 -6.49
CA ARG A 63 3.87 -9.72 -7.89
C ARG A 63 2.44 -10.12 -8.29
N VAL A 64 1.76 -9.21 -8.98
CA VAL A 64 0.45 -9.46 -9.61
C VAL A 64 0.59 -9.33 -11.12
N THR A 65 -0.11 -10.19 -11.87
CA THR A 65 -0.09 -10.18 -13.34
C THR A 65 -0.95 -9.05 -13.92
N SER A 66 -2.08 -8.74 -13.28
CA SER A 66 -3.01 -7.69 -13.69
C SER A 66 -3.76 -7.13 -12.48
N SER A 67 -4.15 -5.87 -12.55
CA SER A 67 -4.97 -5.20 -11.53
C SER A 67 -5.78 -4.07 -12.15
N ALA A 68 -7.03 -3.90 -11.70
CA ALA A 68 -7.85 -2.73 -12.04
C ALA A 68 -7.35 -1.45 -11.34
N TRP A 69 -6.57 -1.58 -10.26
CA TRP A 69 -5.96 -0.48 -9.53
C TRP A 69 -4.47 -0.40 -9.82
N ALA A 70 -3.96 0.81 -10.05
CA ALA A 70 -2.52 1.05 -10.13
C ALA A 70 -2.16 2.42 -9.58
N THR A 71 -1.19 2.43 -8.67
CA THR A 71 -0.70 3.64 -8.00
C THR A 71 0.76 3.87 -8.38
N PRO A 72 1.16 5.09 -8.78
CA PRO A 72 2.55 5.36 -9.10
C PRO A 72 3.42 5.32 -7.84
N ILE A 73 4.59 4.72 -7.98
CA ILE A 73 5.60 4.71 -6.92
C ILE A 73 6.19 6.12 -6.73
N VAL A 74 6.41 6.47 -5.48
CA VAL A 74 7.19 7.60 -4.99
C VAL A 74 8.46 7.05 -4.35
N ILE A 75 9.59 7.69 -4.62
CA ILE A 75 10.89 7.30 -4.11
C ILE A 75 11.35 8.39 -3.14
N ALA A 76 11.57 8.02 -1.89
CA ALA A 76 12.29 8.83 -0.91
C ALA A 76 13.62 8.13 -0.56
N LEU A 77 14.53 8.83 0.11
CA LEU A 77 15.72 8.20 0.68
C LEU A 77 15.47 7.90 2.16
N ASN A 78 15.97 6.76 2.63
CA ASN A 78 16.06 6.47 4.05
C ASN A 78 17.10 7.40 4.71
N SER A 79 17.16 7.36 6.05
CA SER A 79 18.10 8.15 6.85
C SER A 79 19.57 7.85 6.55
N ASP A 80 19.86 6.68 5.99
CA ASP A 80 21.20 6.31 5.50
C ASP A 80 21.63 7.07 4.23
N GLY A 81 20.72 7.83 3.61
CA GLY A 81 20.95 8.61 2.39
C GLY A 81 21.19 7.78 1.13
N LYS A 82 21.14 6.44 1.22
CA LYS A 82 21.52 5.52 0.14
C LYS A 82 20.37 4.61 -0.27
N THR A 83 19.62 4.09 0.69
CA THR A 83 18.59 3.10 0.43
C THR A 83 17.28 3.78 0.02
N PRO A 84 16.71 3.48 -1.16
CA PRO A 84 15.43 4.02 -1.56
C PRO A 84 14.29 3.47 -0.69
N ARG A 85 13.49 4.38 -0.13
CA ARG A 85 12.19 4.09 0.48
C ARG A 85 11.10 4.20 -0.58
N ILE A 86 10.48 3.07 -0.87
CA ILE A 86 9.43 2.95 -1.88
C ILE A 86 8.08 3.20 -1.21
N CYS A 87 7.31 4.15 -1.76
CA CYS A 87 5.99 4.51 -1.27
C CYS A 87 4.96 4.53 -2.42
N GLY A 88 3.70 4.22 -2.14
CA GLY A 88 2.60 4.42 -3.09
C GLY A 88 1.94 5.80 -2.92
N ASN A 89 1.65 6.51 -4.01
CA ASN A 89 0.87 7.76 -3.95
C ASN A 89 -0.64 7.50 -3.84
N TYR A 90 -1.10 6.98 -2.70
CA TYR A 90 -2.50 6.63 -2.49
C TYR A 90 -3.45 7.83 -2.44
N ARG A 91 -2.92 9.04 -2.24
CA ARG A 91 -3.70 10.29 -2.29
C ARG A 91 -4.41 10.46 -3.64
N LEU A 92 -3.80 10.00 -4.74
CA LEU A 92 -4.35 10.14 -6.09
C LEU A 92 -5.21 8.94 -6.53
N THR A 93 -5.26 7.85 -5.75
CA THR A 93 -5.88 6.59 -6.16
C THR A 93 -6.86 6.06 -5.13
N LEU A 94 -6.37 5.39 -4.09
CA LEU A 94 -7.19 4.68 -3.11
C LEU A 94 -7.91 5.65 -2.16
N ASN A 95 -7.22 6.66 -1.64
CA ASN A 95 -7.76 7.50 -0.55
C ASN A 95 -9.05 8.26 -0.92
N PRO A 96 -9.21 8.82 -2.13
CA PRO A 96 -10.47 9.48 -2.53
C PRO A 96 -11.65 8.52 -2.67
N ARG A 97 -11.38 7.22 -2.78
CA ARG A 97 -12.39 6.16 -2.95
C ARG A 97 -12.66 5.42 -1.65
N LEU A 98 -11.81 5.59 -0.64
CA LEU A 98 -11.94 4.88 0.63
C LEU A 98 -13.10 5.45 1.45
N GLN A 99 -14.01 4.56 1.88
CA GLN A 99 -15.05 4.94 2.84
C GLN A 99 -14.41 5.26 4.19
N LYS A 100 -14.80 6.40 4.76
CA LYS A 100 -14.34 6.80 6.09
C LYS A 100 -15.15 6.05 7.15
N CYS A 101 -14.52 5.12 7.86
CA CYS A 101 -15.09 4.61 9.10
C CYS A 101 -14.89 5.67 10.19
N ALA A 102 -15.98 6.21 10.73
CA ALA A 102 -15.93 6.96 11.99
C ALA A 102 -15.77 5.92 13.11
N ALA A 103 -14.56 5.78 13.64
CA ALA A 103 -14.40 5.12 14.93
C ALA A 103 -14.87 6.11 16.00
N THR A 104 -16.15 6.02 16.39
CA THR A 104 -16.60 6.64 17.63
C THR A 104 -15.99 5.85 18.77
N THR A 105 -14.89 6.33 19.34
CA THR A 105 -14.45 5.90 20.66
C THR A 105 -15.60 6.23 21.59
N MET A 106 -16.37 5.22 22.00
CA MET A 106 -17.30 5.38 23.09
C MET A 106 -16.45 5.54 24.35
N GLU A 107 -16.31 6.78 24.82
CA GLU A 107 -15.80 7.04 26.16
C GLU A 107 -16.67 6.23 27.14
N PRO A 108 -16.07 5.39 28.00
CA PRO A 108 -16.85 4.66 29.00
C PRO A 108 -17.55 5.68 29.90
N GLY A 109 -18.88 5.70 29.83
CA GLY A 109 -19.70 6.61 30.62
C GLY A 109 -19.36 6.47 32.10
N ILE A 110 -18.92 7.57 32.70
CA ILE A 110 -18.72 7.67 34.14
C ILE A 110 -20.13 7.73 34.75
N SER A 111 -20.49 6.65 35.45
CA SER A 111 -21.69 6.58 36.30
C SER A 111 -21.53 7.40 37.56
#